data_AF-A0A523W2M9-F1
#
_entry.id   AF-A0A523W2M9-F1
#
_cell.length_a   1.000
_cell.length_b   1.000
_cell.length_c   1.000
_cell.angle_alpha   90.00
_cell.angle_beta   90.00
_cell.angle_gamma   90.00
#
_symmetry.space_group_name_H-M   'P 1'
#
loop_
_entity.id
_entity.type
_entity.pdbx_description
1 polymer ?
#
loop_
_entity_poly.entity_id
_entity_poly.type
_entity_poly.pdbx_seq_one_letter_code
_entity_poly.pdbx_strand_id
1 'polypeptide(L)'
;MNLTPQTTVHLFMLVIYIIILYIYDRARVKFKGGNIEMVIILIIINTLLLLAADYTYILELFLHSDVVSVVRTLLRLAAMCAIAFGGLRLITP
;
A
#
# COMPACT_ATOMS: atom_id res chain seq x y z
N MET A 1 -26.38 11.04 7.98
CA MET A 1 -25.04 10.43 7.92
C MET A 1 -24.01 11.55 7.90
N ASN A 2 -23.43 11.90 9.06
CA ASN A 2 -22.39 12.92 9.12
C ASN A 2 -21.09 12.32 8.58
N LEU A 3 -20.73 12.68 7.35
CA LEU A 3 -19.38 12.44 6.82
C LEU A 3 -18.40 13.22 7.71
N THR A 4 -17.70 12.52 8.60
CA THR A 4 -16.62 13.14 9.33
C THR A 4 -15.49 13.48 8.35
N PRO A 5 -14.74 14.58 8.54
CA PRO A 5 -13.65 14.96 7.65
C PRO A 5 -12.62 13.82 7.47
N GLN A 6 -12.45 12.99 8.49
CA GLN A 6 -11.60 11.79 8.46
C GLN A 6 -12.08 10.75 7.44
N THR A 7 -13.39 10.47 7.37
CA THR A 7 -13.93 9.51 6.37
C THR A 7 -13.77 10.04 4.96
N THR A 8 -13.92 11.35 4.75
CA THR A 8 -13.73 11.99 3.45
C THR A 8 -12.27 11.82 2.97
N VAL A 9 -11.30 12.07 3.84
CA VAL A 9 -9.86 11.90 3.51
C VAL A 9 -9.53 10.44 3.18
N HIS A 10 -10.05 9.47 3.95
CA HIS A 10 -9.83 8.05 3.66
C HIS A 10 -10.44 7.62 2.32
N LEU A 11 -11.61 8.16 1.96
CA LEU A 11 -12.24 7.91 0.66
C LEU A 11 -11.39 8.44 -0.49
N PHE A 12 -10.85 9.67 -0.38
CA PHE A 12 -9.95 10.23 -1.39
C PHE A 12 -8.64 9.43 -1.50
N MET A 13 -8.04 9.04 -0.37
CA MET A 13 -6.86 8.18 -0.34
C MET A 13 -7.10 6.83 -1.05
N LEU A 14 -8.25 6.21 -0.84
CA LEU A 14 -8.61 4.96 -1.50
C LEU A 14 -8.67 5.12 -3.03
N VAL A 15 -9.28 6.20 -3.52
CA VAL A 15 -9.32 6.49 -4.96
C VAL A 15 -7.91 6.64 -5.52
N ILE A 16 -7.03 7.36 -4.82
CA ILE A 16 -5.63 7.53 -5.23
C ILE A 16 -4.91 6.18 -5.27
N TYR A 17 -5.07 5.33 -4.26
CA TYR A 17 -4.46 4.00 -4.26
C TYR A 17 -4.93 3.13 -5.43
N ILE A 18 -6.23 3.17 -5.77
CA ILE A 18 -6.75 2.45 -6.94
C ILE A 18 -6.13 2.98 -8.24
N ILE A 19 -5.99 4.31 -8.38
CA ILE A 19 -5.33 4.93 -9.55
C ILE A 19 -3.88 4.47 -9.65
N ILE A 20 -3.14 4.46 -8.52
CA ILE A 20 -1.76 3.98 -8.47
C ILE A 20 -1.70 2.51 -8.92
N LEU A 21 -2.51 1.63 -8.33
CA LEU A 21 -2.57 0.22 -8.70
C LEU A 21 -2.87 0.03 -10.19
N TYR A 22 -3.83 0.79 -10.73
CA TYR A 22 -4.20 0.72 -12.14
C TYR A 22 -3.07 1.15 -13.07
N ILE A 23 -2.38 2.25 -12.77
CA ILE A 23 -1.26 2.74 -13.58
C ILE A 23 -0.10 1.75 -13.52
N TYR A 24 0.25 1.25 -12.33
CA TYR A 24 1.35 0.31 -12.17
C TYR A 24 1.04 -1.06 -12.77
N ASP A 25 -0.18 -1.57 -12.68
CA ASP A 25 -0.57 -2.82 -13.35
C ASP A 25 -0.46 -2.67 -14.88
N ARG A 26 -0.90 -1.54 -15.44
CA ARG A 26 -0.73 -1.25 -16.87
C ARG A 26 0.74 -1.11 -17.27
N ALA A 27 1.56 -0.50 -16.41
CA ALA A 27 3.01 -0.43 -16.63
C ALA A 27 3.64 -1.82 -16.60
N ARG A 28 3.19 -2.71 -15.69
CA ARG A 28 3.68 -4.09 -15.58
C ARG A 28 3.53 -4.85 -16.89
N VAL A 29 2.36 -4.76 -17.52
CA VAL A 29 2.08 -5.42 -18.80
C VAL A 29 3.01 -4.91 -19.91
N LYS A 30 3.39 -3.63 -19.86
CA LYS A 30 4.25 -2.98 -20.86
C LYS A 30 5.74 -3.31 -20.70
N PHE A 31 6.20 -3.59 -19.49
CA PHE A 31 7.62 -3.84 -19.16
C PHE A 31 7.93 -5.31 -18.81
N LYS A 32 7.12 -6.25 -19.29
CA LYS A 32 7.28 -7.69 -19.03
C LYS A 32 8.69 -8.19 -19.36
N GLY A 33 9.31 -8.90 -18.41
CA GLY A 33 10.56 -9.65 -18.62
C GLY A 33 11.86 -8.91 -18.30
N GLY A 34 11.81 -7.72 -17.70
CA GLY A 34 13.01 -6.99 -17.24
C GLY A 34 13.02 -6.74 -15.74
N ASN A 35 14.15 -6.24 -15.21
CA ASN A 35 14.26 -5.75 -13.82
C ASN A 35 13.17 -4.72 -13.47
N ILE A 36 12.67 -3.99 -14.47
CA ILE A 36 11.59 -3.00 -14.35
C ILE A 36 10.26 -3.66 -13.93
N GLU A 37 9.94 -4.87 -14.42
CA GLU A 37 8.74 -5.61 -13.98
C GLU A 37 8.81 -5.91 -12.48
N MET A 38 10.01 -6.29 -12.02
CA MET A 38 10.24 -6.62 -10.62
C MET A 38 10.04 -5.40 -9.72
N VAL A 39 10.49 -4.21 -10.15
CA VAL A 39 10.22 -2.94 -9.42
C VAL A 39 8.73 -2.67 -9.35
N ILE A 40 8.04 -2.82 -10.48
CA ILE A 40 6.61 -2.52 -10.58
C ILE A 40 5.81 -3.45 -9.65
N ILE A 41 6.12 -4.76 -9.64
CA ILE A 41 5.52 -5.72 -8.71
C ILE A 41 5.77 -5.30 -7.26
N LEU A 42 6.97 -4.83 -6.95
CA LEU A 42 7.35 -4.44 -5.61
C LEU A 42 6.62 -3.17 -5.14
N ILE A 43 6.44 -2.20 -6.04
CA ILE A 43 5.62 -1.00 -5.79
C ILE A 43 4.15 -1.41 -5.59
N ILE A 44 3.61 -2.29 -6.44
CA ILE A 44 2.23 -2.78 -6.31
C ILE A 44 2.01 -3.46 -4.96
N ILE A 45 2.91 -4.37 -4.55
CA ILE A 45 2.85 -5.06 -3.26
C ILE A 45 2.93 -4.05 -2.12
N ASN A 46 3.86 -3.09 -2.19
CA ASN A 46 3.98 -2.05 -1.18
C ASN A 46 2.71 -1.18 -1.09
N THR A 47 2.14 -0.76 -2.23
CA THR A 47 0.90 0.02 -2.27
C THR A 47 -0.27 -0.77 -1.72
N LEU A 48 -0.36 -2.08 -1.97
CA LEU A 48 -1.35 -2.96 -1.36
C LEU A 48 -1.17 -3.05 0.16
N LEU A 49 0.06 -3.15 0.64
CA LEU A 49 0.38 -3.15 2.07
C LEU A 49 -0.03 -1.82 2.72
N LEU A 50 0.26 -0.69 2.07
CA LEU A 50 -0.13 0.63 2.55
C LEU A 50 -1.66 0.80 2.57
N LEU A 51 -2.34 0.31 1.53
CA LEU A 51 -3.80 0.30 1.45
C LEU A 51 -4.39 -0.55 2.58
N ALA A 52 -3.84 -1.74 2.84
CA ALA A 52 -4.26 -2.58 3.96
C ALA A 52 -4.01 -1.87 5.31
N ALA A 53 -2.92 -1.12 5.45
CA ALA A 53 -2.60 -0.34 6.66
C ALA A 53 -3.53 0.86 6.87
N ASP A 54 -4.11 1.43 5.82
CA ASP A 54 -5.10 2.49 5.93
C ASP A 54 -6.52 1.93 6.13
N TYR A 55 -6.79 0.73 5.63
CA TYR A 55 -8.09 0.05 5.80
C TYR A 55 -8.23 -0.74 7.10
N THR A 56 -7.16 -0.90 7.88
CA THR A 56 -7.25 -1.42 9.27
C THR A 56 -8.16 -0.55 10.15
N TYR A 57 -8.41 0.71 9.78
CA TYR A 57 -9.43 1.55 10.41
C TYR A 57 -10.85 0.94 10.36
N ILE A 58 -11.18 0.16 9.33
CA ILE A 58 -12.48 -0.56 9.29
C ILE A 58 -12.50 -1.73 10.28
N LEU A 59 -11.33 -2.31 10.55
CA LEU A 59 -11.15 -3.36 11.56
C LEU A 59 -11.27 -2.82 12.99
N GLU A 60 -11.08 -1.52 13.19
CA GLU A 60 -11.31 -0.80 14.46
C GLU A 60 -12.77 -0.85 14.92
N LEU A 61 -13.72 -1.15 14.02
CA LEU A 61 -15.11 -1.41 14.37
C LEU A 61 -15.31 -2.75 15.10
N PHE A 62 -14.39 -3.70 14.92
CA PHE A 62 -14.48 -5.07 15.48
C PHE A 62 -13.38 -5.38 16.52
N LEU A 63 -12.30 -4.61 16.58
CA LEU A 63 -11.12 -4.88 17.40
C LEU A 63 -10.73 -3.66 18.25
N HIS A 64 -10.24 -3.89 19.47
CA HIS A 64 -9.78 -2.83 20.40
C HIS A 64 -8.78 -1.86 19.71
N SER A 65 -8.99 -0.55 19.86
CA SER A 65 -8.27 0.52 19.14
C SER A 65 -6.74 0.46 19.31
N ASP A 66 -6.24 -0.02 20.45
CA ASP A 66 -4.80 -0.19 20.68
C ASP A 66 -4.18 -1.24 19.75
N VAL A 67 -4.86 -2.36 19.53
CA VAL A 67 -4.36 -3.44 18.68
C VAL A 67 -4.32 -2.99 17.22
N VAL A 68 -5.34 -2.23 16.78
CA VAL A 68 -5.41 -1.71 15.42
C VAL A 68 -4.30 -0.70 15.14
N SER A 69 -3.99 0.16 16.10
CA SER A 69 -2.88 1.12 15.99
C SER A 69 -1.51 0.43 15.86
N VAL A 70 -1.29 -0.64 16.63
CA VAL A 70 -0.07 -1.46 16.53
C VAL A 70 0.03 -2.17 15.18
N VAL A 71 -1.05 -2.82 14.73
CA VAL A 71 -1.09 -3.51 13.43
C VAL A 71 -0.86 -2.55 12.28
N ARG A 72 -1.47 -1.35 12.31
CA ARG A 72 -1.26 -0.30 11.31
C ARG A 72 0.20 0.14 11.24
N THR A 73 0.83 0.32 12.40
CA THR A 73 2.24 0.72 12.49
C THR A 73 3.16 -0.37 11.96
N LEU A 74 2.91 -1.63 12.31
CA LEU A 74 3.66 -2.78 11.81
C LEU A 74 3.52 -2.96 10.29
N LEU A 75 2.31 -2.80 9.75
CA LEU A 75 2.09 -2.87 8.31
C LEU A 75 2.82 -1.76 7.55
N ARG A 76 2.81 -0.53 8.07
CA ARG A 76 3.57 0.59 7.50
C ARG A 76 5.08 0.35 7.58
N LEU A 77 5.57 -0.19 8.69
CA LEU A 77 6.97 -0.55 8.83
C LEU A 77 7.37 -1.63 7.83
N ALA A 78 6.55 -2.67 7.68
CA ALA A 78 6.75 -3.72 6.69
C ALA A 78 6.75 -3.18 5.25
N ALA A 79 5.89 -2.19 4.96
CA ALA A 79 5.85 -1.51 3.67
C ALA A 79 7.16 -0.74 3.40
N MET A 80 7.63 0.05 4.37
CA MET A 80 8.92 0.76 4.26
C MET A 80 10.09 -0.21 4.07
N CYS A 81 10.11 -1.30 4.83
CA CYS A 81 11.12 -2.36 4.68
C CYS A 81 11.04 -3.02 3.29
N ALA A 82 9.85 -3.35 2.80
CA ALA A 82 9.66 -3.96 1.50
C ALA A 82 10.26 -3.09 0.39
N ILE A 83 10.03 -1.77 0.41
CA ILE A 83 10.64 -0.83 -0.55
C ILE A 83 12.16 -0.79 -0.38
N ALA A 84 12.68 -0.69 0.84
CA ALA A 84 14.12 -0.61 1.09
C ALA A 84 14.86 -1.86 0.57
N PHE A 85 14.35 -3.06 0.88
CA PHE A 85 14.89 -4.32 0.37
C PHE A 85 14.67 -4.50 -1.13
N GLY A 86 13.55 -4.04 -1.66
CA GLY A 86 13.28 -4.03 -3.10
C GLY A 86 14.22 -3.13 -3.89
N GLY A 87 14.56 -1.97 -3.34
CA GLY A 87 15.57 -1.06 -3.88
C GLY A 87 16.96 -1.68 -3.90
N LEU A 88 17.34 -2.39 -2.83
CA LEU A 88 18.60 -3.15 -2.76
C LEU A 88 18.69 -4.26 -3.81
N ARG A 89 17.58 -4.97 -4.04
CA ARG A 89 17.48 -6.05 -5.03
C ARG A 89 17.54 -5.55 -6.48
N LEU A 90 17.39 -4.24 -6.70
CA LEU A 90 17.60 -3.60 -8.00
C LEU A 90 19.04 -3.17 -8.24
N ILE A 91 19.77 -2.88 -7.16
CA ILE A 91 21.18 -2.48 -7.19
C ILE A 91 22.08 -3.70 -7.35
N THR A 92 21.64 -4.86 -6.86
CA THR A 92 22.42 -6.10 -6.93
C THR A 92 21.80 -6.98 -8.03
N PRO A 93 22.45 -7.13 -9.19
CA PRO A 93 21.94 -7.96 -10.29
C PRO A 93 21.88 -9.46 -9.93
#